data_AF-A0AAF0WEG6-F1
#
_entry.id   AF-A0AAF0WEG6-F1
#
_cell.length_a   1.000
_cell.length_b   1.000
_cell.length_c   1.000
_cell.angle_alpha   90.00
_cell.angle_beta   90.00
_cell.angle_gamma   90.00
#
_symmetry.space_group_name_H-M   'P 1'
#
loop_
_entity.id
_entity.type
_entity.pdbx_description
1 polymer ?
#
loop_
_entity_poly.entity_id
_entity_poly.type
_entity_poly.pdbx_seq_one_letter_code
_entity_poly.pdbx_strand_id
1 'polypeptide(L)'
;MLESLDLSSNRLEGEIPQQITNIYSLSRLNLSCNQLSGHIPQGYQFNTFENDSYVGNLGLCGNPLSRECEHDTGFRIYISRVQIQAIFFCHPL
;
A
#
# COMPACT_ATOMS: atom_id res chain seq x y z
N MET A 1 19.77 0.53 13.45
CA MET A 1 19.55 0.26 12.01
C MET A 1 18.25 -0.54 11.90
N LEU A 2 17.35 -0.17 10.99
CA LEU A 2 16.05 -0.86 10.86
C LEU A 2 16.04 -1.68 9.58
N GLU A 3 15.96 -3.00 9.72
CA GLU A 3 16.08 -3.93 8.59
C GLU A 3 14.77 -4.60 8.20
N SER A 4 13.82 -4.65 9.13
CA SER A 4 12.52 -5.31 8.95
C SER A 4 11.44 -4.47 9.59
N LEU A 5 10.37 -4.20 8.84
CA LEU A 5 9.20 -3.50 9.31
C LEU A 5 7.95 -4.29 8.92
N ASP A 6 7.26 -4.84 9.92
CA ASP A 6 5.97 -5.51 9.73
C ASP A 6 4.90 -4.69 10.45
N LEU A 7 3.98 -4.14 9.67
CA LEU A 7 2.79 -3.41 10.12
C LEU A 7 1.52 -4.03 9.54
N SER A 8 1.61 -5.29 9.12
CA SER A 8 0.48 -5.98 8.51
C SER A 8 -0.69 -6.14 9.47
N SER A 9 -1.90 -6.31 8.92
CA SER A 9 -3.12 -6.58 9.71
C SER A 9 -3.43 -5.51 10.76
N ASN A 10 -3.20 -4.24 10.42
CA ASN A 10 -3.57 -3.09 11.23
C ASN A 10 -4.72 -2.30 10.58
N ARG A 11 -5.07 -1.17 11.17
CA ARG A 11 -6.06 -0.22 10.62
C ARG A 11 -5.39 1.08 10.17
N LEU A 12 -4.19 1.00 9.62
CA LEU A 12 -3.48 2.18 9.11
C LEU A 12 -4.23 2.72 7.89
N GLU A 13 -4.43 4.03 7.85
CA GLU A 13 -5.16 4.75 6.81
C GLU A 13 -4.29 5.85 6.21
N GLY A 14 -4.66 6.33 5.02
CA GLY A 14 -3.93 7.39 4.33
C GLY A 14 -2.78 6.89 3.46
N GLU A 15 -1.89 7.81 3.08
CA GLU A 15 -0.77 7.54 2.18
C GLU A 15 0.46 6.98 2.90
N ILE A 16 1.28 6.20 2.18
CA ILE A 16 2.59 5.79 2.66
C ILE A 16 3.54 6.99 2.51
N PRO A 17 4.10 7.55 3.59
CA PRO A 17 4.91 8.77 3.49
C PRO A 17 6.19 8.52 2.70
N GLN A 18 6.50 9.35 1.69
CA GLN A 18 7.71 9.20 0.85
C GLN A 18 9.02 9.10 1.67
N GLN A 19 9.06 9.70 2.86
CA GLN A 19 10.23 9.73 3.74
C GLN A 19 10.66 8.34 4.22
N ILE A 20 9.76 7.34 4.24
CA ILE A 20 10.11 5.96 4.62
C ILE A 20 11.13 5.33 3.68
N THR A 21 11.23 5.83 2.43
CA THR A 21 12.22 5.39 1.44
C THR A 21 13.66 5.72 1.85
N ASN A 22 13.87 6.64 2.80
CA ASN A 22 15.19 7.01 3.32
C ASN A 22 15.74 6.02 4.37
N ILE A 23 14.98 4.97 4.72
CA ILE A 23 15.47 3.90 5.60
C ILE A 23 16.25 2.89 4.73
N TYR A 24 17.46 3.26 4.34
CA TYR A 24 18.28 2.48 3.39
C TYR A 24 18.65 1.07 3.87
N SER A 25 18.52 0.79 5.15
CA SER A 25 18.77 -0.54 5.71
C SER A 25 17.57 -1.48 5.60
N LEU A 26 16.40 -0.98 5.20
CA LEU A 26 15.17 -1.77 5.21
C LEU A 26 15.21 -2.83 4.11
N SER A 27 15.18 -4.09 4.51
CA SER A 27 15.25 -5.26 3.63
C SER A 27 13.94 -6.05 3.58
N ARG A 28 13.08 -5.89 4.60
CA ARG A 28 11.76 -6.51 4.68
C ARG A 28 10.72 -5.47 5.06
N LEU A 29 9.63 -5.44 4.31
CA LEU A 29 8.47 -4.60 4.54
C LEU A 29 7.21 -5.43 4.40
N ASN A 30 6.29 -5.32 5.35
CA ASN A 30 4.95 -5.86 5.21
C ASN A 30 3.93 -4.82 5.69
N LEU A 31 3.21 -4.22 4.76
CA LEU A 31 2.11 -3.26 4.99
C LEU A 31 0.76 -3.87 4.66
N SER A 32 0.71 -5.17 4.38
CA SER A 32 -0.49 -5.84 3.91
C SER A 32 -1.65 -5.64 4.89
N CYS A 33 -2.85 -5.60 4.34
CA CYS A 33 -4.08 -5.63 5.11
C CYS A 33 -4.24 -4.46 6.07
N ASN A 34 -4.03 -3.29 5.52
CA ASN A 34 -4.41 -2.02 6.11
C ASN A 34 -5.46 -1.37 5.21
N GLN A 35 -5.74 -0.09 5.47
CA GLN A 35 -6.63 0.75 4.69
C GLN A 35 -5.82 1.88 4.00
N LEU A 36 -4.59 1.57 3.58
CA LEU A 36 -3.71 2.53 2.91
C LEU A 36 -4.21 2.86 1.50
N SER A 37 -3.91 4.07 1.06
CA SER A 37 -4.33 4.62 -0.22
C SER A 37 -3.24 5.42 -0.92
N GLY A 38 -3.39 5.68 -2.22
CA GLY A 38 -2.46 6.51 -2.99
C GLY A 38 -1.33 5.72 -3.65
N HIS A 39 -0.34 6.44 -4.18
CA HIS A 39 0.78 5.85 -4.89
C HIS A 39 1.77 5.19 -3.92
N ILE A 40 2.24 3.98 -4.25
CA ILE A 40 3.32 3.34 -3.51
C ILE A 40 4.62 4.14 -3.74
N PRO A 41 5.30 4.62 -2.68
CA PRO A 41 6.56 5.34 -2.80
C PRO A 41 7.58 4.55 -3.60
N GLN A 42 8.23 5.22 -4.54
CA GLN A 42 9.31 4.64 -5.33
C GLN A 42 10.66 5.17 -4.81
N GLY A 43 11.69 4.34 -4.93
CA GLY A 43 13.08 4.67 -4.59
C GLY A 43 13.74 3.63 -3.70
N TYR A 44 15.04 3.46 -3.88
CA TYR A 44 15.88 2.59 -3.04
C TYR A 44 15.29 1.17 -2.92
N GLN A 45 15.13 0.68 -1.69
CA GLN A 45 14.59 -0.66 -1.42
C GLN A 45 13.08 -0.77 -1.67
N PHE A 46 12.33 0.34 -1.73
CA PHE A 46 10.89 0.29 -2.01
C PHE A 46 10.56 -0.29 -3.39
N ASN A 47 11.47 -0.13 -4.35
CA ASN A 47 11.34 -0.73 -5.69
C ASN A 47 11.57 -2.26 -5.70
N THR A 48 12.00 -2.83 -4.58
CA THR A 48 12.33 -4.27 -4.47
C THR A 48 11.28 -5.07 -3.72
N PHE A 49 10.36 -4.41 -3.01
CA PHE A 49 9.31 -5.10 -2.27
C PHE A 49 8.24 -5.63 -3.22
N GLU A 50 7.80 -6.86 -2.98
CA GLU A 50 6.84 -7.57 -3.82
C GLU A 50 5.39 -7.19 -3.49
N ASN A 51 4.45 -7.61 -4.36
CA ASN A 51 3.01 -7.36 -4.22
C ASN A 51 2.45 -7.78 -2.85
N ASP A 52 2.96 -8.89 -2.30
CA ASP A 52 2.56 -9.42 -0.99
C ASP A 52 2.76 -8.42 0.15
N SER A 53 3.71 -7.49 0.01
CA SER A 53 3.96 -6.43 0.99
C SER A 53 2.80 -5.43 1.09
N TYR A 54 1.90 -5.39 0.09
CA TYR A 54 0.88 -4.36 -0.07
C TYR A 54 -0.54 -4.92 -0.21
N VAL A 55 -0.70 -6.25 -0.34
CA VAL A 55 -2.00 -6.93 -0.53
C VAL A 55 -3.02 -6.52 0.55
N GLY A 56 -4.31 -6.46 0.21
CA GLY A 56 -5.37 -6.07 1.14
C GLY A 56 -5.58 -4.55 1.29
N ASN A 57 -4.68 -3.70 0.78
CA ASN A 57 -4.88 -2.25 0.74
C ASN A 57 -5.56 -1.83 -0.57
N LEU A 58 -6.89 -1.74 -0.57
CA LEU A 58 -7.65 -1.50 -1.80
C LEU A 58 -7.40 -0.12 -2.46
N GLY A 59 -6.94 0.86 -1.69
CA GLY A 59 -6.67 2.22 -2.18
C GLY A 59 -5.27 2.41 -2.77
N LEU A 60 -4.36 1.42 -2.66
CA LEU A 60 -3.01 1.54 -3.19
C LEU A 60 -2.96 1.28 -4.70
N CYS A 61 -2.04 1.98 -5.36
CA CYS A 61 -1.73 1.85 -6.78
C CYS A 61 -0.23 2.13 -7.04
N GLY A 62 0.25 1.80 -8.24
CA GLY A 62 1.67 1.89 -8.60
C GLY A 62 2.45 0.59 -8.39
N ASN A 63 3.68 0.54 -8.90
CA ASN A 63 4.55 -0.63 -8.80
C ASN A 63 4.82 -0.97 -7.31
N PRO A 64 4.78 -2.24 -6.88
CA PRO A 64 4.69 -3.50 -7.66
C PRO A 64 3.27 -3.95 -8.02
N LEU A 65 2.22 -3.21 -7.66
CA LEU A 65 0.86 -3.60 -7.99
C LEU A 65 0.59 -3.40 -9.49
N SER A 66 -0.23 -4.27 -10.07
CA SER A 66 -0.74 -4.11 -11.45
C SER A 66 -1.78 -3.00 -11.59
N ARG A 67 -2.10 -2.29 -10.50
CA ARG A 67 -3.07 -1.19 -10.48
C ARG A 67 -2.35 0.10 -10.83
N GLU A 68 -2.74 0.72 -11.94
CA GLU A 68 -2.28 2.06 -12.29
C GLU A 68 -2.91 3.10 -11.38
N CYS A 69 -2.17 4.17 -11.08
CA CYS A 69 -2.74 5.31 -10.38
C CYS A 69 -3.46 6.21 -11.39
N GLU A 70 -4.68 6.60 -11.07
CA GLU A 70 -5.40 7.63 -11.83
C GLU A 70 -4.59 8.93 -11.71
N HIS A 71 -3.93 9.35 -12.79
CA HIS A 71 -3.34 10.68 -12.85
C HIS A 71 -4.45 11.71 -12.67
N ASP A 72 -4.15 12.74 -11.86
CA ASP A 72 -5.03 13.85 -11.54
C ASP A 72 -5.43 14.66 -12.78
N THR A 73 -6.34 14.13 -13.59
CA THR A 73 -7.13 14.91 -14.54
C THR A 73 -8.51 15.11 -13.96
N GLY A 74 -8.62 15.78 -12.80
CA GLY A 74 -9.73 16.64 -12.40
C GLY A 74 -11.17 16.11 -12.44
N PHE A 75 -11.42 14.83 -12.70
CA PHE A 75 -12.75 14.23 -12.68
C PHE A 75 -12.84 13.31 -11.47
N ARG A 76 -13.12 13.89 -10.30
CA ARG A 76 -13.66 13.13 -9.16
C ARG A 76 -15.01 12.58 -9.58
N ILE A 77 -15.03 11.39 -10.18
CA ILE A 77 -16.23 10.58 -10.16
C ILE A 77 -16.38 10.18 -8.70
N TYR A 78 -17.23 10.90 -7.98
CA TYR A 78 -17.84 10.40 -6.75
C TYR A 78 -18.67 9.18 -7.15
N ILE A 79 -18.02 8.04 -7.39
CA ILE A 79 -18.69 6.77 -7.16
C ILE A 79 -18.81 6.74 -5.65
N SER A 80 -20.01 7.07 -5.18
CA SER A 80 -20.50 6.69 -3.85
C SER A 80 -20.30 5.18 -3.74
N ARG A 81 -19.08 4.75 -3.38
CA ARG A 81 -18.79 3.36 -3.10
C ARG A 81 -19.53 3.08 -1.81
N VAL A 82 -20.73 2.51 -1.94
CA VAL A 82 -21.25 1.58 -0.95
C VAL A 82 -20.05 0.74 -0.54
N GLN A 83 -19.61 0.87 0.72
CA GLN A 83 -18.66 -0.05 1.31
C GLN A 83 -19.37 -1.41 1.39
N ILE A 84 -19.45 -2.11 0.25
CA ILE A 84 -19.54 -3.55 0.29
C ILE A 84 -18.20 -3.94 0.89
N GLN A 85 -18.20 -4.19 2.20
CA GLN A 85 -17.07 -4.72 2.93
C GLN A 85 -16.48 -5.81 2.06
N ALA A 86 -15.30 -5.54 1.48
CA ALA A 86 -14.64 -6.52 0.66
C ALA A 86 -14.36 -7.70 1.59
N ILE A 87 -15.05 -8.78 1.27
CA ILE A 87 -14.97 -10.07 1.91
C ILE A 87 -13.49 -10.39 2.13
N PHE A 88 -13.15 -10.54 3.41
CA PHE A 88 -11.91 -11.05 3.98
C PHE A 88 -10.99 -11.72 2.97
N PHE A 89 -9.78 -11.16 2.76
CA PHE A 89 -8.58 -12.00 2.73
C PHE A 89 -7.43 -11.19 3.33
N CYS A 90 -7.46 -11.14 4.66
CA CYS A 90 -6.23 -10.99 5.42
C CYS A 90 -6.20 -11.87 6.66
N HIS A 91 -6.51 -13.14 6.50
CA HIS A 91 -6.09 -14.17 7.44
C HIS A 91 -5.86 -15.48 6.67
N PRO A 92 -4.87 -16.29 7.08
CA PRO A 92 -4.77 -17.69 6.67
C PRO A 92 -5.90 -18.49 7.35
N LEU A 93 -6.41 -19.52 6.67
CA LEU A 93 -7.12 -20.61 7.36
C LEU A 93 -6.11 -21.48 8.12
#